data_AF-A0A1G9V1K5-F1
#
_entry.id   AF-A0A1G9V1K5-F1
#
_cell.length_a   1.000
_cell.length_b   1.000
_cell.length_c   1.000
_cell.angle_alpha   90.00
_cell.angle_beta   90.00
_cell.angle_gamma   90.00
#
_symmetry.space_group_name_H-M   'P 1'
#
loop_
_entity.id
_entity.type
_entity.pdbx_description
1 polymer ?
#
loop_
_entity_poly.entity_id
_entity_poly.type
_entity_poly.pdbx_seq_one_letter_code
_entity_poly.pdbx_strand_id
1 'polypeptide(L)' 'MKEHAGIRLLEGHQYDLPDAILVEHDGQWWPGFLCRRLLCNDGRGSMAKVESSVQHKWGGGKRLQTVPPERICLAH' A
#
# COMPACT_ATOMS: atom_id res chain seq x y z
N MET A 1 -6.89 30.43 10.16
CA MET A 1 -5.89 29.44 9.71
C MET A 1 -6.69 28.32 9.06
N LYS A 2 -6.43 27.98 7.78
CA LYS A 2 -7.25 27.00 7.04
C LYS A 2 -6.76 25.59 7.38
N GLU A 3 -7.55 24.84 8.13
CA GLU A 3 -7.30 23.43 8.41
C GLU A 3 -7.63 22.59 7.16
N HIS A 4 -6.60 22.10 6.48
CA HIS A 4 -6.76 20.98 5.55
C HIS A 4 -6.90 19.71 6.40
N ALA A 5 -8.05 19.04 6.29
CA ALA A 5 -8.39 17.80 7.00
C ALA A 5 -7.26 16.77 6.88
N GLY A 6 -6.39 16.74 7.89
CA GLY A 6 -5.05 16.18 7.81
C GLY A 6 -5.02 14.70 8.17
N ILE A 7 -4.60 13.89 7.21
CA ILE A 7 -4.15 12.51 7.42
C ILE A 7 -3.12 12.53 8.56
N ARG A 8 -3.46 11.93 9.72
CA ARG A 8 -2.53 11.82 10.84
C ARG A 8 -1.60 10.63 10.58
N LEU A 9 -0.35 10.93 10.24
CA LEU A 9 0.69 9.92 10.05
C LEU A 9 0.98 9.27 11.41
N LEU A 10 0.53 8.01 11.60
CA LEU A 10 1.04 7.17 12.68
C LEU A 10 2.50 6.82 12.34
N GLU A 11 3.39 6.97 13.31
CA GLU A 11 4.84 6.81 13.21
C GLU A 11 5.23 5.64 12.29
N GLY A 12 5.75 5.99 11.11
CA GLY A 12 6.40 5.03 10.22
C GLY A 12 7.84 4.85 10.68
N HIS A 13 8.15 3.68 11.22
CA HIS A 13 9.52 3.26 11.52
C HIS A 13 10.33 3.29 10.21
N GLN A 14 11.21 4.28 10.07
CA GLN A 14 11.82 4.66 8.78
C GLN A 14 12.93 3.70 8.29
N TYR A 15 13.17 2.59 9.01
CA TYR A 15 14.34 1.73 8.84
C TYR A 15 14.05 0.24 8.68
N ASP A 16 12.80 -0.20 8.72
CA ASP A 16 12.47 -1.59 8.38
C ASP A 16 12.48 -1.75 6.85
N LEU A 17 13.20 -2.77 6.38
CA LEU A 17 13.16 -3.18 4.97
C LEU A 17 11.68 -3.37 4.57
N PRO A 18 11.26 -2.92 3.38
CA PRO A 18 9.87 -3.05 2.98
C PRO A 18 9.43 -4.53 3.07
N ASP A 19 8.41 -4.83 3.86
CA ASP A 19 7.88 -6.19 3.97
C ASP A 19 7.50 -6.69 2.57
N ALA A 20 8.02 -7.86 2.18
CA ALA A 20 7.60 -8.52 0.95
C ALA A 20 6.15 -8.98 1.09
N ILE A 21 5.33 -8.59 0.12
CA ILE A 21 3.89 -8.86 0.14
C ILE A 21 3.40 -9.32 -1.23
N LEU A 22 2.22 -9.91 -1.23
CA LEU A 22 1.37 -10.05 -2.40
C LEU A 22 0.24 -9.04 -2.30
N VAL A 23 -0.03 -8.33 -3.40
CA VAL A 23 -1.09 -7.33 -3.50
C VAL A 23 -2.15 -7.83 -4.47
N GLU A 24 -3.42 -7.84 -4.05
CA GLU A 24 -4.55 -8.16 -4.92
C GLU A 24 -4.88 -6.96 -5.82
N HIS A 25 -4.86 -7.19 -7.13
CA HIS A 25 -5.48 -6.31 -8.10
C HIS A 25 -6.08 -7.09 -9.27
N ASP A 26 -7.25 -6.67 -9.71
CA ASP A 26 -8.00 -7.29 -10.81
C ASP A 26 -8.24 -8.80 -10.57
N GLY A 27 -8.41 -9.21 -9.31
CA GLY A 27 -8.62 -10.60 -8.93
C GLY A 27 -7.36 -11.48 -8.98
N GLN A 28 -6.18 -10.89 -9.16
CA GLN A 28 -4.90 -11.58 -9.19
C GLN A 28 -3.96 -11.03 -8.12
N TRP A 29 -3.08 -11.87 -7.60
CA TRP A 29 -2.09 -11.51 -6.59
C TRP A 29 -0.73 -11.27 -7.24
N TRP A 30 -0.14 -10.12 -6.95
CA TRP A 30 1.11 -9.69 -7.56
C TRP A 30 2.17 -9.39 -6.50
N PRO A 31 3.44 -9.78 -6.74
CA PRO A 31 4.51 -9.51 -5.80
C PRO A 31 4.75 -8.00 -5.66
N GLY A 32 5.04 -7.59 -4.44
CA GLY A 32 5.26 -6.19 -4.10
C GLY A 32 5.87 -6.00 -2.72
N PHE A 33 5.89 -4.74 -2.30
CA PHE A 33 6.50 -4.27 -1.07
C PHE A 33 5.54 -3.35 -0.32
N LEU A 34 5.44 -3.54 0.99
CA LEU A 34 4.73 -2.61 1.86
C LEU A 34 5.60 -1.39 2.12
N CYS A 35 5.18 -0.22 1.63
CA CYS A 35 5.92 1.02 1.82
C CYS A 35 5.54 1.73 3.12
N ARG A 36 4.26 1.71 3.49
CA ARG A 36 3.75 2.43 4.68
C ARG A 36 2.37 1.95 5.09
N ARG A 37 2.09 1.90 6.40
CA ARG A 37 0.73 1.79 6.95
C ARG A 37 0.18 3.19 7.26
N LEU A 38 -1.06 3.43 6.89
CA LEU A 38 -1.77 4.70 7.02
C LEU A 38 -3.02 4.46 7.86
N LEU A 39 -3.37 5.42 8.72
CA LEU A 39 -4.69 5.44 9.37
C LEU A 39 -5.48 6.61 8.80
N CYS A 40 -6.59 6.30 8.15
CA CYS A 40 -7.46 7.29 7.54
C CYS A 40 -8.60 7.66 8.51
N ASN A 41 -8.80 8.96 8.74
CA ASN A 41 -9.80 9.49 9.66
C ASN A 41 -11.19 9.67 9.02
N ASP A 42 -11.37 9.26 7.76
CA ASP A 42 -12.59 9.41 6.96
C ASP A 42 -13.47 8.14 6.99
N GLY A 43 -13.29 7.28 8.00
CA GLY A 43 -14.04 6.03 8.16
C GLY A 43 -13.50 4.85 7.34
N ARG A 44 -12.46 5.05 6.52
CA ARG A 44 -11.79 3.96 5.77
C ARG A 44 -10.89 3.08 6.64
N GLY A 45 -10.60 3.51 7.87
CA GLY A 45 -9.79 2.76 8.81
C GLY A 45 -8.32 2.68 8.38
N SER A 46 -7.70 1.51 8.60
CA SER A 46 -6.31 1.27 8.26
C SER A 46 -6.16 1.05 6.76
N MET A 47 -5.16 1.69 6.15
CA MET A 47 -4.79 1.54 4.75
C MET A 47 -3.30 1.24 4.63
N ALA A 48 -2.86 0.74 3.50
CA ALA A 48 -1.47 0.43 3.24
C ALA A 48 -1.04 0.95 1.87
N LYS A 49 0.05 1.72 1.87
CA LYS A 49 0.73 2.16 0.65
C LYS A 49 1.69 1.06 0.24
N VAL A 50 1.52 0.57 -0.98
CA VAL A 50 2.25 -0.58 -1.54
C VAL A 50 2.80 -0.26 -2.92
N GLU A 51 3.94 -0.85 -3.24
CA GLU A 51 4.49 -0.92 -4.60
C GLU A 51 4.41 -2.37 -5.07
N SER A 52 3.70 -2.66 -6.17
CA SER A 52 3.62 -4.01 -6.74
C SER A 52 4.09 -4.04 -8.19
N SER A 53 4.57 -5.20 -8.63
CA SER A 53 4.80 -5.47 -10.05
C SER A 53 3.46 -5.56 -10.77
N VAL A 54 3.42 -5.07 -12.00
CA VAL A 54 2.26 -5.17 -12.89
C VAL A 54 2.73 -5.56 -14.29
N GLN A 55 1.99 -6.44 -14.94
CA GLN A 55 2.22 -6.77 -16.35
C GLN A 55 1.23 -6.00 -17.22
N HIS A 56 1.74 -5.09 -18.06
CA HIS A 56 0.94 -4.42 -19.09
C HIS A 56 1.12 -5.13 -20.44
N LYS A 57 0.23 -4.80 -21.39
CA LYS A 57 0.33 -5.27 -22.79
C LYS A 57 1.63 -4.86 -23.47
N TRP A 58 2.27 -3.79 -23.00
CA TRP A 58 3.52 -3.23 -23.52
C TRP A 58 4.76 -3.54 -22.64
N GLY A 59 4.63 -4.36 -21.60
CA GLY A 59 5.75 -4.77 -20.75
C GLY A 59 5.48 -4.72 -19.25
N GLY A 60 6.48 -5.12 -18.47
CA GLY A 60 6.44 -5.06 -17.00
C GLY A 60 6.58 -3.64 -16.47
N GLY A 61 5.90 -3.34 -15.37
CA GLY A 61 5.94 -2.05 -14.69
C GLY A 61 5.81 -2.19 -13.17
N LYS A 62 5.90 -1.05 -12.49
CA LYS A 62 5.63 -0.93 -11.06
C LYS A 62 4.39 -0.08 -10.85
N ARG A 63 3.55 -0.47 -9.90
CA ARG A 63 2.33 0.26 -9.53
C ARG A 63 2.42 0.65 -8.06
N LEU A 64 2.39 1.95 -7.79
CA LEU A 64 2.27 2.49 -6.46
C LEU A 64 0.80 2.79 -6.16
N GLN A 65 0.25 2.19 -5.11
CA GLN A 65 -1.15 2.36 -4.76
C GLN A 65 -1.38 2.32 -3.25
N THR A 66 -2.55 2.79 -2.81
CA THR A 66 -3.01 2.66 -1.43
C THR A 66 -4.20 1.73 -1.42
N VAL A 67 -4.07 0.61 -0.72
CA VAL A 67 -5.08 -0.46 -0.68
C VAL A 67 -5.47 -0.74 0.77
N PRO A 68 -6.68 -1.24 1.02
CA PRO A 68 -7.05 -1.67 2.34
C PRO A 68 -6.33 -2.99 2.69
N PRO A 69 -6.13 -3.31 3.99
CA PRO A 69 -5.27 -4.39 4.45
C PRO A 69 -5.72 -5.77 3.95
N GLU A 70 -7.01 -5.99 3.68
CA GLU A 70 -7.54 -7.23 3.11
C GLU A 70 -7.03 -7.55 1.71
N ARG A 71 -6.47 -6.58 0.99
CA ARG A 71 -5.83 -6.77 -0.32
C ARG A 71 -4.34 -7.07 -0.24
N ILE A 72 -3.82 -7.31 0.95
CA ILE A 72 -2.42 -7.58 1.20
C ILE A 72 -2.27 -8.93 1.90
N CYS A 73 -1.35 -9.74 1.40
CA CYS A 73 -0.90 -10.95 2.08
C CYS A 73 0.62 -10.89 2.26
N LEU A 74 1.14 -11.39 3.38
CA LEU A 74 2.58 -11.50 3.58
C LEU A 74 3.14 -12.58 2.66
N ALA A 75 4.23 -12.27 1.97
CA ALA A 75 4.97 -13.28 1.20
C ALA A 75 5.86 -14.04 2.18
N HIS A 76 5.53 -15.32 2.42
CA HIS A 76 6.32 -16.25 3.23
C HIS A 76 7.44 -16.91 2.43
#